data_AF-A0A5B8MEK6-F1
#
_entry.id   AF-A0A5B8MEK6-F1
#
_cell.length_a   1.000
_cell.length_b   1.000
_cell.length_c   1.000
_cell.angle_alpha   90.00
_cell.angle_beta   90.00
_cell.angle_gamma   90.00
#
_symmetry.space_group_name_H-M   'P 1'
#
loop_
_entity.id
_entity.type
_entity.pdbx_description
1 polymer ?
#
loop_
_entity_poly.entity_id
_entity_poly.type
_entity_poly.pdbx_seq_one_letter_code
_entity_poly.pdbx_strand_id
1 'polypeptide(L)'
;MAMEGRDERQGPTVEEVRVCQFHVWYPKFGPKHAGKVVTLDLAGDFVEYLKEDGISVPDDSRVFGRRDSTSSSSSSSAGDDEAEESDGEKEEEGGTQDNKLSGFGDLVTRIDQAICEFEGSVMPKLNWSCPKDATWINPLSSLRCENAEEVILMLKASDRVLSDVLHAFANCSDYDPEASVRACQQVLNLKKWYDFDRRRELRCFVVKGRLIGVSQRYLSEDTSDLAADKDEIMEKVNAFFAEVVTERLDSLSSYAFDIHISRKERITILDVNPYGEPTSSLLFSWEELLENSGESDAELRLCKPEDSKRAVSEKAIYGFPAFLTGTLQNFARKMMFSIDTVSFSFRVMDTLSEKTTTSGPRMGATSGVCTSRAGAETTPPTSWTRVVPRSFTRKCQSSGSSPSRTGSSRSLESTTARSTRR
;
A
#
# COMPACT_ATOMS: atom_id res chain seq x y z
N MET A 1 34.22 1.81 -21.31
CA MET A 1 33.56 1.99 -22.62
C MET A 1 32.63 3.18 -22.48
N ALA A 2 32.59 4.10 -23.44
CA ALA A 2 31.51 5.08 -23.46
C ALA A 2 30.22 4.33 -23.78
N MET A 3 29.14 4.55 -23.02
CA MET A 3 27.81 4.15 -23.47
C MET A 3 27.53 4.94 -24.75
N GLU A 4 27.28 4.24 -25.85
CA GLU A 4 26.72 4.89 -27.04
C GLU A 4 25.39 5.53 -26.64
N GLY A 5 25.14 6.75 -27.12
CA GLY A 5 24.00 7.55 -26.69
C GLY A 5 22.68 6.88 -27.07
N ARG A 6 22.06 6.17 -26.12
CA ARG A 6 20.70 5.63 -26.23
C ARG A 6 19.75 6.75 -26.63
N ASP A 7 18.84 6.45 -27.54
CA ASP A 7 17.75 7.36 -27.90
C ASP A 7 16.61 7.20 -26.89
N GLU A 8 16.48 8.13 -25.94
CA GLU A 8 15.42 8.10 -24.92
C GLU A 8 14.01 8.34 -25.47
N ARG A 9 13.85 8.58 -26.78
CA ARG A 9 12.54 8.55 -27.46
C ARG A 9 12.00 7.12 -27.60
N GLN A 10 12.86 6.12 -27.45
CA GLN A 10 12.50 4.70 -27.53
C GLN A 10 12.26 4.13 -26.12
N GLY A 11 11.43 3.09 -26.04
CA GLY A 11 11.14 2.39 -24.77
C GLY A 11 12.40 1.87 -24.07
N PRO A 12 12.32 1.57 -22.76
CA PRO A 12 13.45 1.00 -22.02
C PRO A 12 13.98 -0.27 -22.67
N THR A 13 15.20 -0.66 -22.37
CA THR A 13 15.72 -1.99 -22.72
C THR A 13 15.32 -3.03 -21.67
N VAL A 14 15.35 -4.31 -22.04
CA VAL A 14 15.10 -5.44 -21.12
C VAL A 14 16.04 -5.38 -19.92
N GLU A 15 17.30 -4.97 -20.14
CA GLU A 15 18.28 -4.85 -19.05
C GLU A 15 17.99 -3.66 -18.12
N GLU A 16 17.56 -2.51 -18.64
CA GLU A 16 17.14 -1.39 -17.79
C GLU A 16 15.93 -1.77 -16.92
N VAL A 17 14.95 -2.50 -17.48
CA VAL A 17 13.82 -3.04 -16.71
C VAL A 17 14.30 -4.05 -15.65
N ARG A 18 15.28 -4.90 -15.96
CA ARG A 18 15.88 -5.82 -14.96
C ARG A 18 16.57 -5.10 -13.83
N VAL A 19 17.36 -4.05 -14.08
CA VAL A 19 18.02 -3.28 -13.01
C VAL A 19 16.99 -2.61 -12.09
N CYS A 20 15.80 -2.27 -12.60
CA CYS A 20 14.67 -1.77 -11.80
C CYS A 20 13.95 -2.85 -10.96
N GLN A 21 14.32 -4.13 -11.04
CA GLN A 21 13.77 -5.16 -10.17
C GLN A 21 14.17 -4.91 -8.71
N PHE A 22 13.20 -5.04 -7.80
CA PHE A 22 13.39 -4.73 -6.38
C PHE A 22 14.59 -5.46 -5.78
N HIS A 23 14.72 -6.76 -6.01
CA HIS A 23 15.80 -7.58 -5.47
C HIS A 23 17.17 -7.27 -6.10
N VAL A 24 17.23 -6.55 -7.22
CA VAL A 24 18.47 -6.12 -7.89
C VAL A 24 18.95 -4.78 -7.36
N TRP A 25 18.07 -3.78 -7.21
CA TRP A 25 18.47 -2.47 -6.67
C TRP A 25 18.49 -2.42 -5.13
N TYR A 26 17.64 -3.18 -4.43
CA TYR A 26 17.55 -3.13 -2.97
C TYR A 26 18.89 -3.42 -2.27
N PRO A 27 19.69 -4.45 -2.65
CA PRO A 27 20.99 -4.70 -2.02
C PRO A 27 21.96 -3.52 -2.12
N LYS A 28 21.88 -2.72 -3.19
CA LYS A 28 22.72 -1.53 -3.39
C LYS A 28 22.38 -0.42 -2.38
N PHE A 29 21.12 -0.32 -1.93
CA PHE A 29 20.67 0.70 -0.96
C PHE A 29 20.64 0.21 0.48
N GLY A 30 20.26 -1.05 0.69
CA GLY A 30 20.17 -1.72 1.99
C GLY A 30 19.13 -1.09 2.94
N PRO A 31 19.00 -1.64 4.17
CA PRO A 31 17.97 -1.22 5.11
C PRO A 31 18.12 0.22 5.61
N LYS A 32 19.33 0.81 5.50
CA LYS A 32 19.59 2.22 5.83
C LYS A 32 18.79 3.19 4.94
N HIS A 33 18.69 2.88 3.65
CA HIS A 33 18.09 3.77 2.65
C HIS A 33 16.81 3.23 2.01
N ALA A 34 16.49 1.93 2.10
CA ALA A 34 15.28 1.33 1.52
C ALA A 34 14.32 0.66 2.53
N GLY A 35 14.65 0.66 3.83
CA GLY A 35 13.87 -0.03 4.88
C GLY A 35 14.13 -1.54 4.95
N LYS A 36 13.57 -2.24 5.93
CA LYS A 36 13.76 -3.69 6.09
C LYS A 36 12.88 -4.48 5.10
N VAL A 37 13.42 -5.56 4.53
CA VAL A 37 12.75 -6.45 3.57
C VAL A 37 13.24 -7.89 3.75
N VAL A 38 12.33 -8.86 3.60
CA VAL A 38 12.62 -10.27 3.31
C VAL A 38 12.21 -10.54 1.86
N THR A 39 13.09 -11.15 1.07
CA THR A 39 12.81 -11.58 -0.31
C THR A 39 12.68 -13.10 -0.34
N LEU A 40 11.61 -13.59 -0.97
CA LEU A 40 11.30 -15.02 -1.11
C LEU A 40 11.21 -15.38 -2.59
N ASP A 41 11.92 -16.42 -3.01
CA ASP A 41 11.74 -16.99 -4.36
C ASP A 41 10.37 -17.63 -4.49
N LEU A 42 9.66 -17.31 -5.58
CA LEU A 42 8.38 -17.91 -5.91
C LEU A 42 8.59 -19.15 -6.76
N ALA A 43 7.98 -20.26 -6.34
CA ALA A 43 7.96 -21.50 -7.10
C ALA A 43 7.04 -21.35 -8.33
N GLY A 44 7.34 -22.10 -9.39
CA GLY A 44 6.66 -21.95 -10.69
C GLY A 44 5.16 -22.25 -10.64
N ASP A 45 4.75 -23.19 -9.78
CA ASP A 45 3.35 -23.51 -9.50
C ASP A 45 2.59 -22.33 -8.86
N PHE A 46 3.20 -21.61 -7.93
CA PHE A 46 2.63 -20.37 -7.38
C PHE A 46 2.56 -19.25 -8.43
N VAL A 47 3.55 -19.17 -9.33
CA VAL A 47 3.53 -18.22 -10.45
C VAL A 47 2.41 -18.55 -11.45
N GLU A 48 2.15 -19.82 -11.75
CA GLU A 48 0.97 -20.21 -12.54
C GLU A 48 -0.33 -19.92 -11.80
N TYR A 49 -0.43 -20.19 -10.49
CA TYR A 49 -1.59 -19.83 -9.67
C TYR A 49 -1.90 -18.32 -9.70
N LEU A 50 -0.89 -17.45 -9.74
CA LEU A 50 -1.14 -16.00 -9.90
C LEU A 50 -1.83 -15.67 -11.24
N LYS A 51 -1.54 -16.42 -12.32
CA LYS A 51 -2.13 -16.25 -13.65
C LYS A 51 -3.53 -16.84 -13.82
N GLU A 52 -3.94 -17.77 -12.95
CA GLU A 52 -5.29 -18.36 -13.01
C GLU A 52 -6.37 -17.31 -12.78
N ASP A 53 -7.52 -17.45 -13.44
CA ASP A 53 -8.66 -16.57 -13.17
C ASP A 53 -9.37 -16.92 -11.86
N GLY A 54 -9.92 -15.89 -11.20
CA GLY A 54 -10.71 -16.04 -9.98
C GLY A 54 -9.89 -16.01 -8.68
N ILE A 55 -10.63 -15.98 -7.57
CA ILE A 55 -10.09 -15.94 -6.21
C ILE A 55 -10.93 -16.90 -5.36
N SER A 56 -10.31 -17.95 -4.84
CA SER A 56 -10.89 -18.79 -3.79
C SER A 56 -10.29 -18.42 -2.43
N VAL A 57 -11.15 -18.16 -1.46
CA VAL A 57 -10.78 -17.93 -0.05
C VAL A 57 -11.50 -19.00 0.76
N PRO A 58 -10.77 -19.88 1.49
CA PRO A 58 -11.39 -20.89 2.34
C PRO A 58 -12.27 -20.29 3.44
N ASP A 59 -13.32 -21.00 3.85
CA ASP A 59 -14.23 -20.55 4.92
C ASP A 59 -13.52 -20.40 6.29
N ASP A 60 -12.41 -21.12 6.51
CA ASP A 60 -11.56 -21.04 7.70
C ASP A 60 -10.43 -20.00 7.58
N SER A 61 -10.43 -19.17 6.52
CA SER A 61 -9.35 -18.23 6.23
C SER A 61 -9.14 -17.15 7.30
N ARG A 62 -7.86 -16.90 7.61
CA ARG A 62 -7.41 -15.83 8.50
C ARG A 62 -7.55 -14.43 7.90
N VAL A 63 -7.81 -14.28 6.60
CA VAL A 63 -8.04 -12.96 5.95
C VAL A 63 -9.09 -12.16 6.69
N PHE A 64 -10.28 -12.74 6.88
CA PHE A 64 -11.39 -12.09 7.59
C PHE A 64 -11.44 -12.50 9.06
N GLY A 65 -10.34 -13.08 9.56
CA GLY A 65 -10.21 -13.64 10.90
C GLY A 65 -10.67 -12.66 11.98
N ARG A 66 -11.51 -13.17 12.88
CA ARG A 66 -12.16 -12.42 13.98
C ARG A 66 -11.10 -11.76 14.88
N ARG A 67 -10.72 -10.52 14.53
CA ARG A 67 -9.74 -9.68 15.23
C ARG A 67 -9.95 -9.77 16.73
N ASP A 68 -8.94 -10.25 17.45
CA ASP A 68 -9.06 -10.60 18.86
C ASP A 68 -9.59 -9.44 19.68
N SER A 69 -10.81 -9.62 20.22
CA SER A 69 -11.43 -8.70 21.18
C SER A 69 -10.77 -8.87 22.55
N THR A 70 -9.46 -8.59 22.64
CA THR A 70 -8.67 -8.59 23.87
C THR A 70 -8.97 -7.36 24.73
N SER A 71 -10.25 -7.17 25.06
CA SER A 71 -10.73 -6.22 26.06
C SER A 71 -12.07 -6.64 26.70
N SER A 72 -12.22 -7.92 27.04
CA SER A 72 -13.33 -8.41 27.89
C SER A 72 -12.85 -9.47 28.88
N SER A 73 -11.97 -9.05 29.79
CA SER A 73 -11.66 -9.83 30.99
C SER A 73 -12.91 -10.01 31.86
N SER A 74 -13.44 -11.22 31.88
CA SER A 74 -14.14 -11.85 33.01
C SER A 74 -15.18 -11.01 33.77
N SER A 75 -16.45 -11.19 33.43
CA SER A 75 -17.56 -11.08 34.40
C SER A 75 -18.50 -12.27 34.23
N SER A 76 -18.50 -13.16 35.22
CA SER A 76 -19.39 -14.31 35.32
C SER A 76 -20.85 -13.92 35.48
N SER A 77 -21.76 -14.61 34.80
CA SER A 77 -23.12 -14.84 35.28
C SER A 77 -23.58 -16.25 34.88
N ALA A 78 -24.36 -16.89 35.73
CA ALA A 78 -25.01 -18.17 35.49
C ALA A 78 -26.50 -17.96 35.11
N GLY A 79 -27.15 -19.04 34.65
CA GLY A 79 -28.54 -19.08 34.19
C GLY A 79 -28.65 -18.78 32.68
N ASP A 80 -29.50 -19.47 31.92
CA ASP A 80 -30.37 -20.62 32.23
C ASP A 80 -30.59 -21.43 30.94
N ASP A 81 -31.12 -22.65 31.05
CA ASP A 81 -31.50 -23.48 29.91
C ASP A 81 -32.64 -22.84 29.10
N GLU A 82 -32.58 -22.94 27.76
CA GLU A 82 -33.75 -23.30 26.96
C GLU A 82 -33.29 -24.10 25.73
N ALA A 83 -34.02 -25.17 25.41
CA ALA A 83 -33.71 -26.08 24.32
C ALA A 83 -34.69 -25.89 23.17
N GLU A 84 -34.18 -25.64 21.97
CA GLU A 84 -34.95 -25.69 20.73
C GLU A 84 -34.27 -26.68 19.77
N GLU A 85 -34.84 -27.88 19.67
CA GLU A 85 -34.53 -28.79 18.57
C GLU A 85 -35.18 -28.26 17.30
N SER A 86 -34.42 -28.14 16.21
CA SER A 86 -35.00 -27.95 14.88
C SER A 86 -34.24 -28.77 13.84
N ASP A 87 -35.01 -29.32 12.91
CA ASP A 87 -34.65 -30.48 12.09
C ASP A 87 -33.37 -30.32 11.27
N GLY A 88 -32.66 -31.44 11.13
CA GLY A 88 -31.48 -31.53 10.28
C GLY A 88 -31.86 -31.88 8.84
N GLU A 89 -32.00 -30.86 7.98
CA GLU A 89 -31.88 -31.05 6.53
C GLU A 89 -30.45 -30.74 6.09
N LYS A 90 -29.67 -31.79 5.85
CA LYS A 90 -28.35 -31.69 5.22
C LYS A 90 -28.52 -31.48 3.71
N GLU A 91 -28.55 -30.23 3.28
CA GLU A 91 -28.29 -29.92 1.86
C GLU A 91 -26.79 -30.13 1.57
N GLU A 92 -26.46 -31.30 1.00
CA GLU A 92 -25.15 -31.55 0.41
C GLU A 92 -25.00 -30.79 -0.92
N GLU A 93 -24.83 -29.47 -0.88
CA GLU A 93 -24.22 -28.74 -1.99
C GLU A 93 -22.70 -29.02 -2.01
N GLY A 94 -22.36 -30.21 -2.53
CA GLY A 94 -21.00 -30.71 -2.70
C GLY A 94 -20.19 -29.95 -3.76
N GLY A 95 -19.89 -28.68 -3.49
CA GLY A 95 -18.82 -27.94 -4.15
C GLY A 95 -17.54 -28.05 -3.34
N THR A 96 -16.76 -29.11 -3.54
CA THR A 96 -15.42 -29.25 -2.94
C THR A 96 -14.52 -28.16 -3.52
N GLN A 97 -14.47 -26.98 -2.89
CA GLN A 97 -13.50 -25.95 -3.25
C GLN A 97 -12.12 -26.46 -2.86
N ASP A 98 -11.35 -26.92 -3.84
CA ASP A 98 -9.95 -27.25 -3.68
C ASP A 98 -9.22 -26.05 -3.08
N ASN A 99 -8.85 -26.17 -1.81
CA ASN A 99 -8.10 -25.16 -1.07
C ASN A 99 -6.66 -25.12 -1.62
N LYS A 100 -6.45 -24.48 -2.78
CA LYS A 100 -5.14 -24.38 -3.44
C LYS A 100 -4.06 -23.78 -2.54
N LEU A 101 -4.43 -22.95 -1.56
CA LEU A 101 -3.50 -22.41 -0.56
C LEU A 101 -2.83 -23.51 0.28
N SER A 102 -3.49 -24.67 0.48
CA SER A 102 -2.88 -25.83 1.14
C SER A 102 -1.67 -26.40 0.38
N GLY A 103 -1.60 -26.20 -0.95
CA GLY A 103 -0.44 -26.55 -1.77
C GLY A 103 0.78 -25.66 -1.54
N PHE A 104 0.61 -24.49 -0.93
CA PHE A 104 1.66 -23.47 -0.76
C PHE A 104 2.14 -23.31 0.69
N GLY A 105 2.01 -24.36 1.52
CA GLY A 105 2.32 -24.32 2.96
C GLY A 105 3.72 -23.78 3.32
N ASP A 106 4.75 -24.09 2.53
CA ASP A 106 6.12 -23.56 2.71
C ASP A 106 6.25 -22.07 2.41
N LEU A 107 5.43 -21.54 1.48
CA LEU A 107 5.38 -20.11 1.18
C LEU A 107 4.59 -19.37 2.26
N VAL A 108 3.43 -19.90 2.66
CA VAL A 108 2.60 -19.39 3.78
C VAL A 108 3.44 -19.27 5.05
N THR A 109 4.17 -20.33 5.41
CA THR A 109 5.05 -20.36 6.59
C THR A 109 6.14 -19.30 6.52
N ARG A 110 6.80 -19.13 5.37
CA ARG A 110 7.86 -18.13 5.19
C ARG A 110 7.33 -16.69 5.20
N ILE A 111 6.11 -16.46 4.71
CA ILE A 111 5.46 -15.14 4.80
C ILE A 111 5.12 -14.82 6.26
N ASP A 112 4.48 -15.74 7.00
CA ASP A 112 4.14 -15.51 8.42
C ASP A 112 5.40 -15.32 9.29
N GLN A 113 6.51 -16.02 9.01
CA GLN A 113 7.80 -15.79 9.67
C GLN A 113 8.33 -14.36 9.46
N ALA A 114 8.29 -13.85 8.21
CA ALA A 114 8.71 -12.49 7.91
C ALA A 114 7.79 -11.43 8.55
N ILE A 115 6.48 -11.71 8.66
CA ILE A 115 5.53 -10.88 9.39
C ILE A 115 5.89 -10.80 10.87
N CYS A 116 6.22 -11.94 11.51
CA CYS A 116 6.70 -11.98 12.89
C CYS A 116 8.02 -11.19 13.08
N GLU A 117 8.99 -11.32 12.16
CA GLU A 117 10.25 -10.56 12.20
C GLU A 117 10.02 -9.04 12.14
N PHE A 118 9.01 -8.62 11.36
CA PHE A 118 8.70 -7.21 11.14
C PHE A 118 7.64 -6.63 12.07
N GLU A 119 7.50 -7.20 13.28
CA GLU A 119 6.62 -6.73 14.35
C GLU A 119 5.12 -6.77 13.97
N GLY A 120 4.73 -7.74 13.14
CA GLY A 120 3.34 -8.08 12.83
C GLY A 120 2.73 -7.41 11.61
N SER A 121 3.51 -6.73 10.75
CA SER A 121 2.95 -6.11 9.53
C SER A 121 3.96 -5.91 8.40
N VAL A 122 3.54 -6.27 7.18
CA VAL A 122 4.33 -6.15 5.95
C VAL A 122 3.54 -5.48 4.82
N MET A 123 4.24 -5.10 3.75
CA MET A 123 3.67 -4.77 2.44
C MET A 123 4.29 -5.72 1.39
N PRO A 124 3.47 -6.48 0.64
CA PRO A 124 3.97 -7.29 -0.46
C PRO A 124 4.29 -6.44 -1.70
N LYS A 125 5.29 -6.88 -2.46
CA LYS A 125 5.67 -6.38 -3.79
C LYS A 125 6.29 -7.55 -4.58
N LEU A 126 5.97 -7.70 -5.87
CA LEU A 126 6.74 -8.61 -6.72
C LEU A 126 8.07 -7.95 -7.16
N ASN A 127 8.55 -8.30 -8.35
CA ASN A 127 9.76 -7.76 -8.95
C ASN A 127 9.67 -6.23 -9.12
N TRP A 128 8.53 -5.67 -9.56
CA TRP A 128 8.38 -4.23 -9.83
C TRP A 128 7.14 -3.58 -9.21
N SER A 129 6.03 -4.30 -9.03
CA SER A 129 4.76 -3.71 -8.57
C SER A 129 4.37 -4.12 -7.15
N CYS A 130 3.86 -3.15 -6.39
CA CYS A 130 3.00 -3.40 -5.23
C CYS A 130 1.54 -3.52 -5.70
N PRO A 131 0.70 -4.34 -5.03
CA PRO A 131 -0.72 -4.50 -5.33
C PRO A 131 -1.58 -3.31 -4.82
N LYS A 132 -1.25 -2.08 -5.26
CA LYS A 132 -1.93 -0.84 -4.85
C LYS A 132 -3.40 -0.81 -5.31
N ASP A 133 -3.64 -1.41 -6.46
CA ASP A 133 -4.92 -1.65 -7.12
C ASP A 133 -5.80 -2.67 -6.40
N ALA A 134 -5.23 -3.65 -5.68
CA ALA A 134 -5.98 -4.63 -4.89
C ALA A 134 -6.33 -4.15 -3.47
N THR A 135 -6.09 -2.89 -3.12
CA THR A 135 -6.36 -2.38 -1.75
C THR A 135 -7.83 -2.41 -1.34
N TRP A 136 -8.76 -2.60 -2.29
CA TRP A 136 -10.19 -2.80 -2.03
C TRP A 136 -10.53 -4.17 -1.42
N ILE A 137 -9.74 -5.23 -1.68
CA ILE A 137 -10.00 -6.58 -1.16
C ILE A 137 -9.45 -6.78 0.26
N ASN A 138 -8.47 -5.95 0.64
CA ASN A 138 -7.82 -6.01 1.95
C ASN A 138 -8.76 -5.50 3.06
N PRO A 139 -9.03 -6.27 4.13
CA PRO A 139 -9.80 -5.84 5.31
C PRO A 139 -9.27 -4.61 6.06
N LEU A 140 -8.02 -4.22 5.80
CA LEU A 140 -7.36 -3.01 6.33
C LEU A 140 -7.40 -1.83 5.34
N SER A 141 -8.02 -2.01 4.16
CA SER A 141 -8.17 -1.00 3.09
C SER A 141 -6.87 -0.24 2.76
N SER A 142 -5.76 -0.98 2.76
CA SER A 142 -4.40 -0.45 2.63
C SER A 142 -3.47 -1.53 2.04
N LEU A 143 -2.18 -1.23 1.96
CA LEU A 143 -1.12 -2.16 1.53
C LEU A 143 -0.52 -2.98 2.68
N ARG A 144 -1.05 -2.82 3.90
CA ARG A 144 -0.62 -3.54 5.10
C ARG A 144 -1.23 -4.93 5.13
N CYS A 145 -0.41 -5.96 5.32
CA CYS A 145 -0.85 -7.32 5.59
C CYS A 145 -0.30 -7.80 6.94
N GLU A 146 -1.14 -8.50 7.71
CA GLU A 146 -0.85 -9.02 9.06
C GLU A 146 -0.80 -10.56 9.11
N ASN A 147 -1.15 -11.25 8.01
CA ASN A 147 -0.99 -12.68 7.83
C ASN A 147 -0.69 -13.04 6.37
N ALA A 148 -0.20 -14.25 6.13
CA ALA A 148 0.16 -14.74 4.80
C ALA A 148 -1.01 -14.82 3.81
N GLU A 149 -2.24 -15.04 4.28
CA GLU A 149 -3.40 -15.18 3.40
C GLU A 149 -3.84 -13.82 2.85
N GLU A 150 -3.77 -12.74 3.66
CA GLU A 150 -3.92 -11.36 3.18
C GLU A 150 -2.88 -11.02 2.10
N VAL A 151 -1.63 -11.45 2.27
CA VAL A 151 -0.57 -11.26 1.26
C VAL A 151 -0.93 -11.97 -0.04
N ILE A 152 -1.27 -13.25 0.01
CA ILE A 152 -1.58 -14.04 -1.19
C ILE A 152 -2.85 -13.50 -1.87
N LEU A 153 -3.87 -13.13 -1.10
CA LEU A 153 -5.10 -12.52 -1.60
C LEU A 153 -4.83 -11.21 -2.35
N MET A 154 -4.03 -10.30 -1.78
CA MET A 154 -3.66 -9.04 -2.43
C MET A 154 -2.85 -9.25 -3.71
N LEU A 155 -1.95 -10.25 -3.74
CA LEU A 155 -1.21 -10.60 -4.95
C LEU A 155 -2.13 -11.18 -6.04
N LYS A 156 -3.03 -12.09 -5.68
CA LYS A 156 -3.96 -12.75 -6.61
C LYS A 156 -5.00 -11.80 -7.21
N ALA A 157 -5.35 -10.74 -6.48
CA ALA A 157 -6.37 -9.75 -6.86
C ALA A 157 -5.83 -8.49 -7.57
N SER A 158 -4.56 -8.45 -7.94
CA SER A 158 -3.89 -7.26 -8.50
C SER A 158 -3.54 -7.44 -9.98
N ASP A 159 -4.13 -6.61 -10.84
CA ASP A 159 -3.79 -6.49 -12.25
C ASP A 159 -2.34 -6.03 -12.43
N ARG A 160 -1.83 -5.19 -11.51
CA ARG A 160 -0.42 -4.78 -11.50
C ARG A 160 0.52 -5.95 -11.25
N VAL A 161 0.18 -6.84 -10.33
CA VAL A 161 0.94 -8.07 -10.05
C VAL A 161 0.85 -9.05 -11.21
N LEU A 162 -0.32 -9.18 -11.84
CA LEU A 162 -0.47 -9.99 -13.05
C LEU A 162 0.35 -9.44 -14.23
N SER A 163 0.41 -8.11 -14.39
CA SER A 163 1.24 -7.43 -15.40
C SER A 163 2.74 -7.65 -15.19
N ASP A 164 3.23 -7.61 -13.94
CA ASP A 164 4.61 -8.01 -13.59
C ASP A 164 4.94 -9.46 -14.02
N VAL A 165 3.96 -10.36 -14.02
CA VAL A 165 4.12 -11.78 -14.40
C VAL A 165 4.02 -12.00 -15.91
N LEU A 166 3.12 -11.31 -16.60
CA LEU A 166 2.82 -11.54 -18.02
C LEU A 166 3.47 -10.57 -19.00
N HIS A 167 3.72 -9.32 -18.59
CA HIS A 167 3.92 -8.19 -19.50
C HIS A 167 5.09 -7.26 -19.10
N ALA A 168 5.88 -7.60 -18.08
CA ALA A 168 6.97 -6.75 -17.57
C ALA A 168 7.93 -6.19 -18.64
N PHE A 169 8.19 -6.95 -19.71
CA PHE A 169 9.09 -6.55 -20.80
C PHE A 169 8.37 -6.08 -22.07
N ALA A 170 7.04 -6.03 -22.10
CA ALA A 170 6.25 -5.76 -23.32
C ALA A 170 6.52 -4.37 -23.94
N ASN A 171 6.97 -3.41 -23.14
CA ASN A 171 7.34 -2.06 -23.56
C ASN A 171 8.83 -1.91 -23.94
N CYS A 172 9.62 -3.00 -23.92
CA CYS A 172 11.06 -2.91 -24.17
C CYS A 172 11.37 -2.75 -25.66
N SER A 173 12.34 -1.89 -25.99
CA SER A 173 12.78 -1.63 -27.36
C SER A 173 13.50 -2.83 -28.01
N ASP A 174 14.11 -3.68 -27.19
CA ASP A 174 14.80 -4.94 -27.53
C ASP A 174 14.00 -6.19 -27.08
N TYR A 175 12.68 -6.08 -26.94
CA TYR A 175 11.82 -7.17 -26.49
C TYR A 175 11.83 -8.39 -27.44
N ASP A 176 12.42 -9.49 -26.98
CA ASP A 176 12.22 -10.84 -27.51
C ASP A 176 11.32 -11.64 -26.55
N PRO A 177 10.10 -12.07 -26.96
CA PRO A 177 9.23 -12.90 -26.13
C PRO A 177 9.89 -14.18 -25.61
N GLU A 178 10.76 -14.79 -26.41
CA GLU A 178 11.35 -16.09 -26.09
C GLU A 178 12.50 -15.98 -25.08
N ALA A 179 13.42 -15.03 -25.25
CA ALA A 179 14.48 -14.79 -24.28
C ALA A 179 13.99 -14.09 -22.99
N SER A 180 13.02 -13.17 -23.08
CA SER A 180 12.58 -12.35 -21.94
C SER A 180 11.82 -13.15 -20.89
N VAL A 181 10.91 -14.04 -21.32
CA VAL A 181 10.09 -14.85 -20.41
C VAL A 181 10.94 -15.90 -19.68
N ARG A 182 11.89 -16.54 -20.36
CA ARG A 182 12.74 -17.59 -19.77
C ARG A 182 13.77 -17.08 -18.73
N ALA A 183 13.98 -15.76 -18.67
CA ALA A 183 15.07 -15.15 -17.90
C ALA A 183 14.60 -14.32 -16.68
N CYS A 184 13.32 -14.37 -16.31
CA CYS A 184 12.77 -13.59 -15.19
C CYS A 184 12.31 -14.49 -14.04
N GLN A 185 13.19 -14.67 -13.05
CA GLN A 185 12.84 -15.27 -11.77
C GLN A 185 11.88 -14.33 -11.02
N GLN A 186 10.72 -14.85 -10.64
CA GLN A 186 9.71 -14.12 -9.87
C GLN A 186 10.01 -14.23 -8.38
N VAL A 187 10.00 -13.10 -7.67
CA VAL A 187 10.26 -13.04 -6.23
C VAL A 187 9.21 -12.21 -5.50
N LEU A 188 8.88 -12.61 -4.28
CA LEU A 188 8.03 -11.87 -3.37
C LEU A 188 8.89 -11.11 -2.36
N ASN A 189 8.82 -9.78 -2.40
CA ASN A 189 9.47 -8.87 -1.49
C ASN A 189 8.48 -8.42 -0.41
N LEU A 190 8.66 -8.93 0.81
CA LEU A 190 7.91 -8.56 1.99
C LEU A 190 8.64 -7.40 2.66
N LYS A 191 8.17 -6.17 2.42
CA LYS A 191 8.75 -4.95 3.00
C LYS A 191 8.12 -4.74 4.38
N LYS A 192 8.89 -4.38 5.41
CA LYS A 192 8.30 -3.99 6.71
C LYS A 192 7.31 -2.84 6.51
N TRP A 193 6.13 -2.94 7.10
CA TRP A 193 5.11 -1.88 6.99
C TRP A 193 5.58 -0.59 7.68
N TYR A 194 5.44 0.53 6.97
CA TYR A 194 5.63 1.87 7.49
C TYR A 194 4.52 2.78 6.96
N ASP A 195 3.85 3.50 7.87
CA ASP A 195 2.85 4.50 7.52
C ASP A 195 3.53 5.81 7.10
N PHE A 196 3.92 5.90 5.82
CA PHE A 196 4.59 7.06 5.25
C PHE A 196 3.60 8.20 4.97
N ASP A 197 4.00 9.44 5.27
CA ASP A 197 3.19 10.64 4.98
C ASP A 197 3.21 10.86 3.45
N ARG A 198 2.12 10.49 2.77
CA ARG A 198 1.99 10.50 1.30
C ARG A 198 2.37 11.85 0.67
N ARG A 199 2.12 12.95 1.37
CA ARG A 199 2.47 14.33 0.96
C ARG A 199 3.99 14.53 0.80
N ARG A 200 4.79 13.64 1.39
CA ARG A 200 6.26 13.65 1.38
C ARG A 200 6.86 12.51 0.54
N GLU A 201 6.05 11.83 -0.26
CA GLU A 201 6.49 10.92 -1.32
C GLU A 201 6.70 11.71 -2.63
N LEU A 202 7.93 11.68 -3.16
CA LEU A 202 8.35 12.40 -4.36
C LEU A 202 8.92 11.41 -5.38
N ARG A 203 8.69 11.66 -6.68
CA ARG A 203 9.34 10.97 -7.79
C ARG A 203 10.44 11.86 -8.36
N CYS A 204 11.65 11.35 -8.46
CA CYS A 204 12.81 12.00 -9.03
C CYS A 204 13.09 11.42 -10.42
N PHE A 205 13.37 12.27 -11.41
CA PHE A 205 13.61 11.90 -12.81
C PHE A 205 15.06 12.18 -13.19
N VAL A 206 15.76 11.12 -13.63
CA VAL A 206 17.14 11.16 -14.07
C VAL A 206 17.18 10.91 -15.57
N VAL A 207 17.90 11.76 -16.30
CA VAL A 207 18.10 11.65 -17.76
C VAL A 207 19.57 11.90 -18.06
N LYS A 208 20.21 11.01 -18.82
CA LYS A 208 21.64 11.11 -19.21
C LYS A 208 22.58 11.34 -18.01
N GLY A 209 22.29 10.66 -16.89
CA GLY A 209 23.05 10.72 -15.65
C GLY A 209 22.84 11.98 -14.80
N ARG A 210 21.90 12.86 -15.18
CA ARG A 210 21.57 14.11 -14.47
C ARG A 210 20.17 14.03 -13.87
N LEU A 211 19.98 14.46 -12.63
CA LEU A 211 18.66 14.73 -12.08
C LEU A 211 18.07 15.96 -12.80
N ILE A 212 16.89 15.82 -13.42
CA ILE A 212 16.24 16.87 -14.22
C ILE A 212 14.96 17.40 -13.55
N GLY A 213 14.23 16.56 -12.83
CA GLY A 213 12.96 16.95 -12.23
C GLY A 213 12.60 16.14 -11.01
N VAL A 214 11.78 16.73 -10.14
CA VAL A 214 11.19 16.10 -8.97
C VAL A 214 9.71 16.47 -8.93
N SER A 215 8.81 15.49 -8.81
CA SER A 215 7.36 15.68 -8.72
C SER A 215 6.85 15.13 -7.39
N GLN A 216 5.81 15.73 -6.79
CA GLN A 216 5.04 14.98 -5.79
C GLN A 216 4.43 13.72 -6.41
N ARG A 217 4.37 12.61 -5.65
CA ARG A 217 3.91 11.32 -6.15
C ARG A 217 2.39 11.15 -6.17
N TYR A 218 1.66 11.82 -5.27
CA TYR A 218 0.20 11.74 -5.21
C TYR A 218 -0.42 13.11 -5.46
N LEU A 219 -1.09 13.27 -6.59
CA LEU A 219 -1.60 14.57 -7.03
C LEU A 219 -2.81 15.06 -6.21
N SER A 220 -3.52 14.16 -5.54
CA SER A 220 -4.66 14.48 -4.66
C SER A 220 -4.28 14.97 -3.26
N GLU A 221 -2.99 14.94 -2.92
CA GLU A 221 -2.49 15.32 -1.60
C GLU A 221 -2.07 16.80 -1.61
N ASP A 222 -2.45 17.55 -0.56
CA ASP A 222 -2.08 18.96 -0.38
C ASP A 222 -0.67 19.06 0.22
N THR A 223 0.26 19.63 -0.54
CA THR A 223 1.68 19.78 -0.22
C THR A 223 2.06 21.24 0.06
N SER A 224 1.09 22.09 0.45
CA SER A 224 1.34 23.50 0.82
C SER A 224 2.44 23.66 1.88
N ASP A 225 2.61 22.67 2.77
CA ASP A 225 3.69 22.66 3.77
C ASP A 225 5.06 22.35 3.17
N LEU A 226 5.15 21.60 2.06
CA LEU A 226 6.42 21.38 1.35
C LEU A 226 6.77 22.57 0.44
N ALA A 227 5.78 23.33 -0.04
CA ALA A 227 6.01 24.46 -0.94
C ALA A 227 6.79 25.62 -0.27
N ALA A 228 6.70 25.75 1.05
CA ALA A 228 7.50 26.70 1.83
C ALA A 228 8.99 26.33 1.89
N ASP A 229 9.29 25.03 1.87
CA ASP A 229 10.64 24.47 2.06
C ASP A 229 11.24 23.96 0.73
N LYS A 230 10.74 24.42 -0.43
CA LYS A 230 11.06 23.89 -1.76
C LYS A 230 12.57 23.84 -2.04
N ASP A 231 13.30 24.91 -1.73
CA ASP A 231 14.72 25.02 -2.01
C ASP A 231 15.55 24.08 -1.12
N GLU A 232 15.19 23.98 0.16
CA GLU A 232 15.82 23.07 1.14
C GLU A 232 15.56 21.59 0.80
N ILE A 233 14.36 21.27 0.32
CA ILE A 233 14.03 19.94 -0.22
C ILE A 233 14.92 19.64 -1.42
N MET A 234 15.07 20.59 -2.35
CA MET A 234 15.89 20.39 -3.55
C MET A 234 17.38 20.27 -3.25
N GLU A 235 17.92 21.03 -2.31
CA GLU A 235 19.31 20.86 -1.85
C GLU A 235 19.54 19.44 -1.34
N LYS A 236 18.64 18.94 -0.47
CA LYS A 236 18.74 17.59 0.11
C LYS A 236 18.55 16.47 -0.93
N VAL A 237 17.67 16.65 -1.91
CA VAL A 237 17.48 15.68 -3.00
C VAL A 237 18.69 15.66 -3.94
N ASN A 238 19.26 16.82 -4.29
CA ASN A 238 20.49 16.90 -5.09
C ASN A 238 21.69 16.27 -4.37
N ALA A 239 21.89 16.57 -3.08
CA ALA A 239 22.94 15.96 -2.28
C ALA A 239 22.77 14.43 -2.20
N PHE A 240 21.56 13.94 -1.90
CA PHE A 240 21.28 12.50 -1.87
C PHE A 240 21.47 11.82 -3.22
N PHE A 241 21.09 12.48 -4.32
CA PHE A 241 21.33 11.98 -5.67
C PHE A 241 22.83 11.82 -5.93
N ALA A 242 23.61 12.89 -5.74
CA ALA A 242 25.05 12.91 -5.99
C ALA A 242 25.86 11.97 -5.07
N GLU A 243 25.55 11.92 -3.78
CA GLU A 243 26.31 11.15 -2.77
C GLU A 243 25.88 9.69 -2.65
N VAL A 244 24.67 9.32 -3.11
CA VAL A 244 24.10 8.00 -2.84
C VAL A 244 23.55 7.33 -4.10
N VAL A 245 22.73 8.03 -4.89
CA VAL A 245 22.01 7.40 -6.01
C VAL A 245 22.93 7.16 -7.21
N THR A 246 23.74 8.15 -7.59
CA THR A 246 24.62 8.09 -8.78
C THR A 246 25.63 6.94 -8.73
N GLU A 247 26.26 6.69 -7.58
CA GLU A 247 27.19 5.55 -7.40
C GLU A 247 26.48 4.20 -7.46
N ARG A 248 25.22 4.12 -7.02
CA ARG A 248 24.47 2.86 -6.85
C ARG A 248 23.66 2.49 -8.08
N LEU A 249 23.24 3.44 -8.89
CA LEU A 249 22.52 3.22 -10.16
C LEU A 249 23.40 3.58 -11.37
N ASP A 250 24.71 3.36 -11.22
CA ASP A 250 25.77 3.53 -12.22
C ASP A 250 25.50 2.82 -13.56
N SER A 251 24.78 1.71 -13.53
CA SER A 251 24.36 0.95 -14.71
C SER A 251 23.18 1.56 -15.48
N LEU A 252 22.55 2.64 -14.99
CA LEU A 252 21.42 3.31 -15.63
C LEU A 252 21.77 4.77 -15.96
N SER A 253 21.55 5.19 -17.21
CA SER A 253 21.70 6.59 -17.62
C SER A 253 20.40 7.39 -17.43
N SER A 254 19.24 6.79 -17.69
CA SER A 254 17.94 7.45 -17.63
C SER A 254 16.93 6.56 -16.91
N TYR A 255 16.32 7.06 -15.83
CA TYR A 255 15.41 6.32 -14.94
C TYR A 255 14.60 7.27 -14.04
N ALA A 256 13.60 6.73 -13.34
CA ALA A 256 12.90 7.45 -12.27
C ALA A 256 13.03 6.70 -10.94
N PHE A 257 13.14 7.41 -9.83
CA PHE A 257 13.17 6.80 -8.50
C PHE A 257 12.24 7.52 -7.53
N ASP A 258 11.52 6.75 -6.72
CA ASP A 258 10.56 7.25 -5.74
C ASP A 258 11.23 7.33 -4.36
N ILE A 259 11.08 8.47 -3.68
CA ILE A 259 11.62 8.71 -2.34
C ILE A 259 10.55 9.21 -1.37
N HIS A 260 10.74 8.94 -0.08
CA HIS A 260 10.04 9.61 1.00
C HIS A 260 11.00 10.39 1.90
N ILE A 261 10.72 11.68 2.11
CA ILE A 261 11.49 12.57 2.99
C ILE A 261 10.77 12.72 4.33
N SER A 262 11.29 12.06 5.36
CA SER A 262 10.66 12.11 6.69
C SER A 262 10.70 13.52 7.31
N ARG A 263 9.87 13.77 8.34
CA ARG A 263 9.92 15.01 9.16
C ARG A 263 11.22 15.17 9.98
N LYS A 264 12.07 14.13 10.00
CA LYS A 264 13.44 14.16 10.52
C LYS A 264 14.46 14.11 9.39
N GLU A 265 14.03 14.48 8.19
CA GLU A 265 14.86 14.74 6.99
C GLU A 265 15.59 13.53 6.41
N ARG A 266 15.50 12.37 7.07
CA ARG A 266 15.96 11.09 6.52
C ARG A 266 15.17 10.77 5.25
N ILE A 267 15.90 10.66 4.14
CA ILE A 267 15.42 10.19 2.84
C ILE A 267 15.40 8.66 2.82
N THR A 268 14.35 8.08 2.23
CA THR A 268 14.19 6.64 1.98
C THR A 268 13.82 6.44 0.52
N ILE A 269 14.54 5.60 -0.22
CA ILE A 269 14.07 5.11 -1.52
C ILE A 269 12.93 4.12 -1.29
N LEU A 270 11.84 4.33 -2.01
CA LEU A 270 10.69 3.46 -2.03
C LEU A 270 10.69 2.55 -3.26
N ASP A 271 11.11 3.09 -4.40
CA ASP A 271 11.11 2.40 -5.69
C ASP A 271 12.13 2.94 -6.71
N VAL A 272 12.46 2.12 -7.71
CA VAL A 272 13.24 2.49 -8.91
C VAL A 272 12.49 1.96 -10.13
N ASN A 273 12.30 2.81 -11.14
CA ASN A 273 11.47 2.55 -12.31
C ASN A 273 12.24 2.91 -13.60
N PRO A 274 12.00 2.21 -14.72
CA PRO A 274 12.59 2.56 -16.01
C PRO A 274 12.11 3.94 -16.49
N TYR A 275 12.91 4.58 -17.35
CA TYR A 275 12.53 5.81 -18.04
C TYR A 275 11.48 5.54 -19.13
N GLY A 276 10.47 6.40 -19.25
CA GLY A 276 9.36 6.25 -20.19
C GLY A 276 8.25 5.33 -19.71
N GLU A 277 7.28 5.07 -20.59
CA GLU A 277 6.14 4.17 -20.31
C GLU A 277 6.60 2.74 -19.94
N PRO A 278 5.99 2.07 -18.94
CA PRO A 278 4.74 2.42 -18.25
C PRO A 278 4.90 3.32 -17.01
N THR A 279 6.07 3.93 -16.81
CA THR A 279 6.31 4.83 -15.67
C THR A 279 5.55 6.14 -15.88
N SER A 280 4.69 6.53 -14.93
CA SER A 280 4.05 7.85 -14.97
C SER A 280 5.04 8.99 -14.71
N SER A 281 5.02 10.00 -15.58
CA SER A 281 5.76 11.27 -15.48
C SER A 281 5.12 12.30 -14.52
N LEU A 282 3.91 12.04 -14.02
CA LEU A 282 3.20 12.83 -13.00
C LEU A 282 2.97 14.31 -13.39
N LEU A 283 3.70 15.26 -12.80
CA LEU A 283 3.63 16.70 -13.10
C LEU A 283 4.57 17.14 -14.24
N PHE A 284 5.16 16.17 -14.95
CA PHE A 284 5.99 16.39 -16.13
C PHE A 284 5.46 15.63 -17.35
N SER A 285 5.92 15.98 -18.55
CA SER A 285 5.93 15.11 -19.72
C SER A 285 7.30 14.43 -19.90
N TRP A 286 7.35 13.31 -20.63
CA TRP A 286 8.63 12.65 -20.92
C TRP A 286 9.47 13.45 -21.95
N GLU A 287 8.82 14.19 -22.83
CA GLU A 287 9.45 15.06 -23.83
C GLU A 287 10.18 16.23 -23.16
N GLU A 288 9.53 16.94 -22.24
CA GLU A 288 10.18 18.08 -21.56
C GLU A 288 11.33 17.64 -20.64
N LEU A 289 11.26 16.44 -20.05
CA LEU A 289 12.38 15.87 -19.27
C LEU A 289 13.59 15.56 -20.16
N LEU A 290 13.35 15.13 -21.41
CA LEU A 290 14.41 14.90 -22.39
C LEU A 290 15.00 16.21 -22.92
N GLU A 291 14.17 17.20 -23.23
CA GLU A 291 14.60 18.52 -23.73
C GLU A 291 15.41 19.28 -22.68
N ASN A 292 14.98 19.28 -21.41
CA ASN A 292 15.69 19.97 -20.33
C ASN A 292 17.01 19.30 -19.90
N SER A 293 17.35 18.12 -20.44
CA SER A 293 18.53 17.35 -20.01
C SER A 293 19.88 18.06 -20.25
N GLY A 294 19.92 19.07 -21.14
CA GLY A 294 21.15 19.77 -21.54
C GLY A 294 21.50 21.05 -20.79
N GLU A 295 20.53 21.79 -20.24
CA GLU A 295 20.73 23.22 -19.92
C GLU A 295 20.25 23.68 -18.53
N SER A 296 19.37 22.92 -17.86
CA SER A 296 18.69 23.37 -16.63
C SER A 296 19.19 22.67 -15.36
N ASP A 297 19.05 23.36 -14.22
CA ASP A 297 19.03 22.77 -12.88
C ASP A 297 17.71 22.02 -12.65
N ALA A 298 17.73 21.04 -11.74
CA ALA A 298 16.55 20.23 -11.45
C ALA A 298 15.39 21.05 -10.86
N GLU A 299 14.16 20.82 -11.31
CA GLU A 299 12.96 21.51 -10.79
C GLU A 299 12.11 20.62 -9.86
N LEU A 300 11.72 21.12 -8.69
CA LEU A 300 10.61 20.52 -7.90
C LEU A 300 9.25 21.10 -8.31
N ARG A 301 8.38 20.25 -8.86
CA ARG A 301 6.96 20.53 -9.11
C ARG A 301 6.07 19.94 -8.02
N LEU A 302 5.21 20.79 -7.48
CA LEU A 302 4.15 20.45 -6.54
C LEU A 302 2.80 20.88 -7.13
N CYS A 303 1.75 20.12 -6.83
CA CYS A 303 0.39 20.41 -7.25
C CYS A 303 -0.15 21.60 -6.44
N LYS A 304 -0.94 22.46 -7.08
CA LYS A 304 -1.56 23.60 -6.38
C LYS A 304 -2.72 23.11 -5.50
N PRO A 305 -3.03 23.75 -4.36
CA PRO A 305 -4.08 23.29 -3.45
C PRO A 305 -5.48 23.25 -4.06
N GLU A 306 -5.77 24.10 -5.05
CA GLU A 306 -7.00 24.06 -5.85
C GLU A 306 -7.08 22.87 -6.81
N ASP A 307 -5.95 22.44 -7.37
CA ASP A 307 -5.89 21.35 -8.33
C ASP A 307 -5.78 19.99 -7.62
N SER A 308 -5.12 19.91 -6.46
CA SER A 308 -5.11 18.71 -5.61
C SER A 308 -6.52 18.29 -5.17
N LYS A 309 -7.44 19.25 -4.99
CA LYS A 309 -8.85 18.97 -4.66
C LYS A 309 -9.67 18.46 -5.85
N ARG A 310 -9.16 18.61 -7.07
CA ARG A 310 -9.77 18.12 -8.33
C ARG A 310 -9.14 16.82 -8.80
N ALA A 311 -7.90 16.56 -8.43
CA ALA A 311 -7.20 15.33 -8.77
C ALA A 311 -7.92 14.10 -8.19
N VAL A 312 -8.16 13.10 -9.05
CA VAL A 312 -8.79 11.84 -8.64
C VAL A 312 -7.81 11.08 -7.74
N SER A 313 -8.19 10.83 -6.49
CA SER A 313 -7.34 10.06 -5.57
C SER A 313 -7.17 8.61 -6.06
N GLU A 314 -6.02 7.98 -5.81
CA GLU A 314 -5.82 6.55 -6.12
C GLU A 314 -6.91 5.65 -5.49
N LYS A 315 -7.49 6.03 -4.34
CA LYS A 315 -8.62 5.31 -3.72
C LYS A 315 -9.94 5.40 -4.50
N ALA A 316 -10.07 6.38 -5.40
CA ALA A 316 -11.20 6.50 -6.32
C ALA A 316 -10.92 5.87 -7.68
N ILE A 317 -9.64 5.78 -8.10
CA ILE A 317 -9.21 5.04 -9.30
C ILE A 317 -9.32 3.53 -9.07
N TYR A 318 -8.83 3.06 -7.92
CA TYR A 318 -8.81 1.64 -7.52
C TYR A 318 -9.89 1.29 -6.48
N GLY A 319 -10.84 2.20 -6.26
CA GLY A 319 -11.98 1.96 -5.38
C GLY A 319 -12.88 0.87 -5.95
N PHE A 320 -13.53 0.10 -5.06
CA PHE A 320 -14.46 -1.00 -5.34
C PHE A 320 -14.94 -1.10 -6.79
N PRO A 321 -14.52 -2.13 -7.56
CA PRO A 321 -15.10 -2.40 -8.87
C PRO A 321 -16.62 -2.53 -8.72
N ALA A 322 -17.40 -1.74 -9.48
CA ALA A 322 -18.85 -1.65 -9.28
C ALA A 322 -19.55 -3.03 -9.35
N PHE A 323 -18.98 -3.97 -10.12
CA PHE A 323 -19.42 -5.36 -10.24
C PHE A 323 -19.30 -6.20 -8.95
N LEU A 324 -18.34 -5.89 -8.06
CA LEU A 324 -18.16 -6.61 -6.80
C LEU A 324 -19.23 -6.30 -5.76
N THR A 325 -20.04 -5.27 -5.96
CA THR A 325 -21.21 -5.00 -5.09
C THR A 325 -22.13 -6.21 -5.02
N GLY A 326 -22.40 -6.90 -6.13
CA GLY A 326 -23.24 -8.10 -6.15
C GLY A 326 -22.65 -9.25 -5.31
N THR A 327 -21.40 -9.63 -5.56
CA THR A 327 -20.75 -10.77 -4.89
C THR A 327 -20.48 -10.50 -3.41
N LEU A 328 -20.03 -9.29 -3.05
CA LEU A 328 -19.83 -8.94 -1.63
C LEU A 328 -21.17 -8.78 -0.89
N GLN A 329 -22.24 -8.29 -1.55
CA GLN A 329 -23.58 -8.32 -0.96
C GLN A 329 -24.12 -9.73 -0.83
N ASN A 330 -23.82 -10.65 -1.76
CA ASN A 330 -24.19 -12.07 -1.63
C ASN A 330 -23.46 -12.71 -0.43
N PHE A 331 -22.16 -12.43 -0.27
CA PHE A 331 -21.36 -12.92 0.85
C PHE A 331 -21.81 -12.34 2.19
N ALA A 332 -22.04 -11.02 2.26
CA ALA A 332 -22.60 -10.35 3.44
C ALA A 332 -24.02 -10.82 3.78
N ARG A 333 -24.85 -11.13 2.77
CA ARG A 333 -26.16 -11.80 2.98
C ARG A 333 -26.01 -13.19 3.60
N LYS A 334 -24.94 -13.92 3.30
CA LYS A 334 -24.63 -15.24 3.88
C LYS A 334 -24.03 -15.14 5.29
N MET A 335 -23.31 -14.06 5.60
CA MET A 335 -22.53 -13.85 6.83
C MET A 335 -23.14 -12.80 7.79
N MET A 336 -24.46 -12.83 7.98
CA MET A 336 -25.26 -11.95 8.86
C MET A 336 -25.43 -10.49 8.39
N PHE A 337 -26.61 -10.16 7.86
CA PHE A 337 -27.45 -8.99 8.22
C PHE A 337 -28.75 -9.06 7.40
N SER A 338 -29.93 -9.06 8.05
CA SER A 338 -31.20 -8.92 7.34
C SER A 338 -31.40 -7.46 6.91
N ILE A 339 -31.61 -7.25 5.60
CA ILE A 339 -32.08 -5.98 5.06
C ILE A 339 -33.51 -6.21 4.57
N ASP A 340 -34.46 -6.14 5.51
CA ASP A 340 -35.87 -6.09 5.13
C ASP A 340 -36.19 -4.74 4.48
N THR A 341 -36.64 -4.82 3.24
CA THR A 341 -37.27 -3.74 2.45
C THR A 341 -36.40 -2.51 2.09
N VAL A 342 -35.60 -2.65 1.02
CA VAL A 342 -35.38 -1.52 0.10
C VAL A 342 -35.81 -1.91 -1.31
N SER A 343 -37.02 -1.50 -1.68
CA SER A 343 -37.54 -1.65 -3.04
C SER A 343 -36.98 -0.54 -3.93
N PHE A 344 -36.19 -0.91 -4.94
CA PHE A 344 -35.74 0.01 -5.98
C PHE A 344 -36.65 -0.12 -7.20
N SER A 345 -37.46 0.92 -7.46
CA SER A 345 -38.11 1.08 -8.76
C SER A 345 -37.31 2.08 -9.60
N PHE A 346 -36.76 1.61 -10.72
CA PHE A 346 -36.17 2.48 -11.74
C PHE A 346 -37.21 2.76 -12.83
N ARG A 347 -37.33 4.01 -13.25
CA ARG A 347 -38.08 4.38 -14.46
C ARG A 347 -37.07 4.66 -15.55
N VAL A 348 -36.96 3.74 -16.52
CA VAL A 348 -36.30 4.05 -17.79
C VAL A 348 -37.18 5.05 -18.52
N MET A 349 -36.60 6.16 -18.96
CA MET A 349 -37.28 7.20 -19.72
C MET A 349 -36.72 7.17 -21.15
N ASP A 350 -37.30 6.34 -22.00
CA ASP A 350 -36.77 6.05 -23.35
C ASP A 350 -36.85 7.24 -24.34
N THR A 351 -37.49 8.35 -23.96
CA THR A 351 -37.50 9.60 -24.75
C THR A 351 -37.48 10.84 -23.86
N LEU A 352 -36.59 11.78 -24.15
CA LEU A 352 -36.58 13.13 -23.57
C LEU A 352 -37.58 14.02 -24.31
N SER A 353 -38.63 14.46 -23.61
CA SER A 353 -39.57 15.47 -24.12
C SER A 353 -39.15 16.86 -23.67
N GLU A 354 -38.87 17.76 -24.61
CA GLU A 354 -38.40 19.15 -24.35
C GLU A 354 -39.44 20.06 -23.65
N LYS A 355 -40.64 19.55 -23.30
CA LYS A 355 -41.70 20.34 -22.65
C LYS A 355 -41.68 20.34 -21.12
N THR A 356 -40.67 19.75 -20.48
CA THR A 356 -40.54 19.71 -19.01
C THR A 356 -39.47 20.65 -18.44
N THR A 357 -38.85 21.49 -19.29
CA THR A 357 -37.80 22.45 -18.88
C THR A 357 -38.37 23.84 -18.54
N THR A 358 -38.99 23.97 -17.37
CA THR A 358 -39.34 25.28 -16.79
C THR A 358 -38.82 25.45 -15.36
N SER A 359 -38.00 26.48 -15.18
CA SER A 359 -37.36 26.94 -13.93
C SER A 359 -36.48 25.92 -13.18
N GLY A 360 -35.15 26.06 -13.35
CA GLY A 360 -34.19 25.41 -12.46
C GLY A 360 -34.07 26.13 -11.09
N PRO A 361 -33.80 25.41 -9.98
CA PRO A 361 -33.56 26.04 -8.69
C PRO A 361 -32.28 26.89 -8.71
N ARG A 362 -32.36 28.13 -8.22
CA ARG A 362 -31.15 28.88 -7.81
C ARG A 362 -30.68 28.33 -6.48
N MET A 363 -29.64 27.50 -6.50
CA MET A 363 -28.56 27.32 -5.50
C MET A 363 -27.74 26.08 -5.91
N GLY A 364 -26.42 26.14 -5.78
CA GLY A 364 -25.51 25.21 -6.47
C GLY A 364 -25.24 23.87 -5.78
N ALA A 365 -24.72 22.94 -6.58
CA ALA A 365 -23.95 21.74 -6.21
C ALA A 365 -24.49 20.86 -5.05
N THR A 366 -25.36 19.91 -5.38
CA THR A 366 -25.65 18.77 -4.50
C THR A 366 -24.78 17.55 -4.85
N SER A 367 -23.70 17.38 -4.10
CA SER A 367 -23.24 16.04 -3.71
C SER A 367 -24.40 15.30 -3.04
N GLY A 368 -24.53 13.99 -3.28
CA GLY A 368 -25.60 13.16 -2.73
C GLY A 368 -25.51 13.02 -1.21
N VAL A 369 -26.14 13.93 -0.47
CA VAL A 369 -26.33 13.83 0.98
C VAL A 369 -27.76 13.41 1.25
N CYS A 370 -27.94 12.21 1.81
CA CYS A 370 -29.22 11.75 2.30
C CYS A 370 -29.69 12.65 3.46
N THR A 371 -30.81 13.34 3.27
CA THR A 371 -31.55 14.00 4.36
C THR A 371 -32.89 13.31 4.54
N SER A 372 -33.04 12.53 5.61
CA SER A 372 -34.31 11.92 5.99
C SER A 372 -35.26 13.01 6.51
N ARG A 373 -36.36 13.22 5.77
CA ARG A 373 -37.43 14.13 6.19
C ARG A 373 -38.36 13.37 7.14
N ALA A 374 -38.13 13.49 8.45
CA ALA A 374 -39.00 12.92 9.47
C ALA A 374 -40.41 13.52 9.38
N GLY A 375 -41.43 12.69 9.64
CA GLY A 375 -42.81 13.11 9.82
C GLY A 375 -42.97 13.97 11.08
N ALA A 376 -44.15 14.59 11.23
CA ALA A 376 -44.45 15.45 12.36
C ALA A 376 -44.47 14.68 13.70
N GLU A 377 -44.36 15.45 14.79
CA GLU A 377 -44.45 15.02 16.20
C GLU A 377 -43.22 14.28 16.78
N THR A 378 -42.21 15.05 17.16
CA THR A 378 -41.45 14.84 18.42
C THR A 378 -40.67 16.11 18.79
N THR A 379 -40.74 16.54 20.04
CA THR A 379 -39.99 17.69 20.58
C THR A 379 -38.57 17.29 21.01
N PRO A 380 -37.54 18.13 20.81
CA PRO A 380 -36.16 17.79 21.15
C PRO A 380 -35.76 18.22 22.57
N PRO A 381 -34.81 17.51 23.20
CA PRO A 381 -33.91 18.11 24.18
C PRO A 381 -32.42 18.03 23.77
N THR A 382 -31.81 19.22 23.66
CA THR A 382 -30.43 19.55 24.09
C THR A 382 -29.25 18.57 23.86
N SER A 383 -28.40 18.97 22.90
CA SER A 383 -26.93 19.09 23.01
C SER A 383 -26.10 18.05 23.80
N TRP A 384 -25.15 17.41 23.11
CA TRP A 384 -23.93 16.88 23.74
C TRP A 384 -22.66 17.31 23.00
N THR A 385 -21.63 17.63 23.79
CA THR A 385 -20.41 18.32 23.38
C THR A 385 -19.38 17.36 22.78
N ARG A 386 -18.71 17.77 21.70
CA ARG A 386 -17.65 16.98 21.04
C ARG A 386 -16.38 16.91 21.91
N VAL A 387 -16.12 15.76 22.52
CA VAL A 387 -14.83 15.48 23.19
C VAL A 387 -13.80 15.04 22.13
N VAL A 388 -12.66 15.73 22.09
CA VAL A 388 -11.53 15.40 21.21
C VAL A 388 -10.53 14.53 21.96
N PRO A 389 -10.14 13.34 21.46
CA PRO A 389 -9.07 12.56 22.08
C PRO A 389 -7.72 13.28 21.96
N ARG A 390 -7.13 13.65 23.10
CA ARG A 390 -5.72 14.05 23.15
C ARG A 390 -4.81 12.82 23.15
N SER A 391 -3.63 13.00 22.57
CA SER A 391 -2.55 12.02 22.52
C SER A 391 -2.15 11.52 23.91
N PHE A 392 -1.96 10.20 24.04
CA PHE A 392 -1.35 9.58 25.22
C PHE A 392 0.02 9.01 24.87
N THR A 393 1.07 9.61 25.43
CA THR A 393 2.41 9.03 25.48
C THR A 393 2.49 8.05 26.65
N ARG A 394 2.76 6.77 26.37
CA ARG A 394 3.08 5.80 27.45
C ARG A 394 4.51 6.03 27.94
N LYS A 395 4.65 6.48 29.19
CA LYS A 395 5.87 6.23 29.97
C LYS A 395 5.84 4.78 30.46
N CYS A 396 6.92 4.03 30.23
CA CYS A 396 7.13 2.80 31.01
C CYS A 396 7.53 3.20 32.43
N GLN A 397 6.78 2.72 33.42
CA GLN A 397 7.22 2.68 34.82
C GLN A 397 7.31 1.22 35.25
N SER A 398 8.52 0.81 35.61
CA SER A 398 8.80 -0.49 36.21
C SER A 398 8.47 -0.46 37.70
N SER A 399 7.41 -1.14 38.11
CA SER A 399 7.13 -1.44 39.53
C SER A 399 7.57 -2.86 39.85
N GLY A 400 8.80 -3.02 40.34
CA GLY A 400 9.26 -4.26 40.95
C GLY A 400 8.72 -4.40 42.37
N SER A 401 8.24 -5.59 42.72
CA SER A 401 7.80 -5.95 44.07
C SER A 401 8.74 -6.99 44.66
N SER A 402 9.50 -6.61 45.68
CA SER A 402 10.54 -7.45 46.30
C SER A 402 9.97 -8.59 47.16
N PRO A 403 10.61 -9.78 47.19
CA PRO A 403 10.36 -10.78 48.22
C PRO A 403 11.12 -10.47 49.53
N SER A 404 10.71 -11.14 50.61
CA SER A 404 11.12 -10.87 52.00
C SER A 404 12.47 -11.46 52.42
N ARG A 405 13.06 -10.88 53.47
CA ARG A 405 14.42 -11.17 53.97
C ARG A 405 14.58 -12.57 54.57
N THR A 406 15.48 -13.34 53.96
CA THR A 406 16.59 -14.09 54.61
C THR A 406 17.84 -13.97 53.71
N GLY A 407 19.08 -14.19 54.14
CA GLY A 407 19.62 -14.41 55.48
C GLY A 407 21.17 -14.52 55.46
N SER A 408 21.79 -14.43 56.64
CA SER A 408 23.20 -14.80 56.95
C SER A 408 24.39 -14.21 56.13
N SER A 409 25.16 -13.36 56.83
CA SER A 409 26.64 -13.43 56.99
C SER A 409 27.64 -13.11 55.86
N ARG A 410 28.64 -12.28 56.25
CA ARG A 410 30.03 -12.14 55.71
C ARG A 410 30.21 -11.52 54.30
N SER A 411 31.29 -10.82 53.97
CA SER A 411 32.34 -10.11 54.77
C SER A 411 33.31 -9.39 53.80
N LEU A 412 33.73 -8.16 54.12
CA LEU A 412 34.92 -7.45 53.55
C LEU A 412 34.84 -7.22 51.99
N GLU A 413 35.57 -6.32 51.34
CA GLU A 413 36.72 -5.48 51.72
C GLU A 413 36.76 -4.17 50.89
N SER A 414 37.76 -3.30 51.13
CA SER A 414 38.02 -2.05 50.38
C SER A 414 38.39 -2.29 48.90
N THR A 415 38.35 -1.32 47.97
CA THR A 415 39.38 -0.27 47.77
C THR A 415 38.92 0.61 46.58
N THR A 416 38.62 1.91 46.74
CA THR A 416 39.50 3.10 46.59
C THR A 416 40.13 3.33 45.20
N ALA A 417 40.02 4.58 44.70
CA ALA A 417 40.81 5.23 43.63
C ALA A 417 40.58 4.81 42.15
N ARG A 418 40.86 5.64 41.14
CA ARG A 418 40.89 7.13 41.01
C ARG A 418 40.94 7.46 39.50
N SER A 419 40.45 8.64 39.12
CA SER A 419 40.53 9.19 37.75
C SER A 419 41.92 9.11 37.09
N THR A 420 41.96 8.94 35.77
CA THR A 420 42.64 9.92 34.89
C THR A 420 42.12 9.91 33.45
N ARG A 421 42.25 11.06 32.79
CA ARG A 421 41.91 11.33 31.38
C ARG A 421 42.71 10.45 30.40
N ARG A 422 42.10 10.11 29.27
CA ARG A 422 42.41 10.78 28.00
C ARG A 422 41.19 10.84 27.10
#